data_AF-A0A3D5PC70-F1
#
_entry.id   AF-A0A3D5PC70-F1
#
_cell.length_a   1.000
_cell.length_b   1.000
_cell.length_c   1.000
_cell.angle_alpha   90.00
_cell.angle_beta   90.00
_cell.angle_gamma   90.00
#
_symmetry.space_group_name_H-M   'P 1'
#
loop_
_entity.id
_entity.type
_entity.pdbx_description
1 polymer ?
#
loop_
_entity_poly.entity_id
_entity_poly.type
_entity_poly.pdbx_seq_one_letter_code
_entity_poly.pdbx_strand_id
1 'polypeptide(L)'
;MQEFINMARVQGLYHGKHISSISNPWKITVRHKYHCICECICETFQITNARNAESCVYYNGVQQFEWNHMAFIVVEYEICTKYVDNENHKKAITNRGNALFFNPSDDYNYLLRIPNPPDCKVLKDKVITEFPIIVAFRGT
;
A
#
# COMPACT_ATOMS: atom_id res chain seq x y z
N MET A 1 -24.51 -4.11 -2.45
CA MET A 1 -23.35 -4.79 -3.08
C MET A 1 -22.92 -3.86 -4.18
N GLN A 2 -21.72 -3.31 -4.09
CA GLN A 2 -21.21 -2.36 -5.08
C GLN A 2 -20.06 -3.03 -5.82
N GLU A 3 -20.09 -2.91 -7.14
CA GLU A 3 -19.14 -3.55 -8.03
C GLU A 3 -18.36 -2.46 -8.75
N PHE A 4 -17.05 -2.45 -8.55
CA PHE A 4 -16.15 -1.55 -9.28
C PHE A 4 -15.41 -2.35 -10.35
N ILE A 5 -15.36 -1.80 -11.55
CA ILE A 5 -14.58 -2.35 -12.64
C ILE A 5 -13.37 -1.43 -12.78
N ASN A 6 -12.22 -1.90 -12.31
CA ASN A 6 -10.97 -1.20 -12.56
C ASN A 6 -10.37 -1.70 -13.89
N MET A 7 -9.73 -0.82 -14.63
CA MET A 7 -9.11 -1.13 -15.91
C MET A 7 -7.85 -0.28 -16.04
N ALA A 8 -6.69 -0.91 -15.96
CA ALA A 8 -5.43 -0.20 -16.15
C ALA A 8 -5.19 -0.01 -17.65
N ARG A 9 -4.80 1.21 -18.04
CA ARG A 9 -4.44 1.55 -19.43
C ARG A 9 -3.05 2.14 -19.45
N VAL A 10 -2.20 1.62 -20.34
CA VAL A 10 -0.85 2.15 -20.59
C VAL A 10 -0.73 2.50 -22.06
N GLN A 11 -0.06 3.62 -22.34
CA GLN A 11 0.31 4.05 -23.68
C GLN A 11 1.81 4.35 -23.72
N GLY A 12 2.46 4.06 -24.84
CA GLY A 12 3.89 4.27 -25.01
C GLY A 12 4.33 4.21 -26.46
N LEU A 13 5.64 4.31 -26.68
CA LEU A 13 6.26 4.27 -28.00
C LEU A 13 7.35 3.19 -28.03
N TYR A 14 7.33 2.33 -29.05
CA TYR A 14 8.35 1.31 -29.29
C TYR A 14 8.73 1.32 -30.78
N HIS A 15 10.02 1.58 -31.07
CA HIS A 15 10.54 1.76 -32.45
C HIS A 15 9.74 2.76 -33.31
N GLY A 16 9.39 3.92 -32.73
CA GLY A 16 8.62 4.95 -33.42
C GLY A 16 7.15 4.60 -33.66
N LYS A 17 6.68 3.43 -33.21
CA LYS A 17 5.27 3.03 -33.25
C LYS A 17 4.61 3.24 -31.90
N HIS A 18 3.39 3.77 -31.93
CA HIS A 18 2.57 3.91 -30.74
C HIS A 18 2.07 2.52 -30.30
N ILE A 19 2.30 2.18 -29.03
CA ILE A 19 1.80 0.97 -28.40
C ILE A 19 0.82 1.36 -27.30
N SER A 20 -0.26 0.60 -27.16
CA SER A 20 -1.18 0.75 -26.04
C SER A 20 -1.58 -0.64 -25.55
N SER A 21 -1.74 -0.77 -24.24
CA SER A 21 -2.17 -2.00 -23.60
C SER A 21 -3.25 -1.66 -22.57
N ILE A 22 -4.22 -2.56 -22.46
CA ILE A 22 -5.34 -2.45 -21.52
C ILE A 22 -5.33 -3.75 -20.72
N SER A 23 -5.33 -3.66 -19.39
CA SER A 23 -5.44 -4.84 -18.55
C SER A 23 -6.83 -5.45 -18.72
N ASN A 24 -6.94 -6.76 -18.43
CA ASN A 24 -8.26 -7.34 -18.25
C ASN A 24 -9.00 -6.57 -17.13
N PRO A 25 -10.29 -6.28 -17.29
CA PRO A 25 -11.08 -5.65 -16.25
C PRO A 25 -11.13 -6.59 -15.05
N TRP A 26 -10.60 -6.14 -13.92
CA TRP A 26 -10.78 -6.80 -12.64
C TRP A 26 -11.99 -6.22 -11.91
N LYS A 27 -12.89 -7.11 -11.51
CA LYS A 27 -14.11 -6.80 -10.79
C LYS A 27 -13.83 -6.82 -9.29
N ILE A 28 -13.91 -5.65 -8.66
CA ILE A 28 -13.84 -5.52 -7.21
C ILE A 28 -15.28 -5.59 -6.69
N THR A 29 -15.60 -6.68 -6.00
CA THR A 29 -16.93 -6.85 -5.38
C THR A 29 -16.84 -6.46 -3.91
N VAL A 30 -17.36 -5.29 -3.55
CA VAL A 30 -17.42 -4.85 -2.16
C VAL A 30 -18.67 -5.46 -1.51
N ARG A 31 -18.46 -6.47 -0.66
CA ARG A 31 -19.53 -7.06 0.17
C ARG A 31 -19.64 -6.26 1.47
N HIS A 32 -20.82 -5.66 1.71
CA HIS A 32 -21.24 -5.00 2.97
C HIS A 32 -21.38 -5.97 4.14
N LYS A 33 -20.34 -6.75 4.46
CA LYS A 33 -20.33 -7.59 5.67
C LYS A 33 -19.33 -7.15 6.71
N TYR A 34 -18.49 -6.16 6.40
CA TYR A 34 -17.37 -5.80 7.25
C TYR A 34 -17.39 -4.31 7.54
N HIS A 35 -17.44 -3.98 8.83
CA HIS A 35 -17.11 -2.68 9.40
C HIS A 35 -15.61 -2.34 9.22
N CYS A 36 -14.91 -2.99 8.29
CA CYS A 36 -13.52 -2.73 8.01
C CYS A 36 -13.17 -3.03 6.55
N ILE A 37 -12.21 -2.27 6.04
CA ILE A 37 -11.53 -2.50 4.77
C ILE A 37 -10.05 -2.67 5.10
N CYS A 38 -9.40 -3.63 4.45
CA CYS A 38 -7.99 -3.96 4.68
C CYS A 38 -7.27 -4.03 3.34
N GLU A 39 -6.12 -3.37 3.25
CA GLU A 39 -5.19 -3.48 2.13
C GLU A 39 -3.87 -4.03 2.66
N CYS A 40 -3.34 -5.08 2.01
CA CYS A 40 -2.04 -5.63 2.38
C CYS A 40 -0.95 -4.95 1.54
N ILE A 41 -0.04 -4.25 2.20
CA ILE A 41 1.11 -3.61 1.56
C ILE A 41 2.26 -4.60 1.50
N CYS A 42 2.89 -4.72 0.33
CA CYS A 42 4.11 -5.49 0.11
C CYS A 42 5.12 -4.59 -0.61
N GLU A 43 6.15 -4.15 0.10
CA GLU A 43 7.20 -3.29 -0.44
C GLU A 43 8.52 -4.06 -0.55
N THR A 44 9.21 -3.91 -1.68
CA THR A 44 10.48 -4.57 -1.94
C THR A 44 11.61 -3.57 -2.05
N PHE A 45 12.60 -3.70 -1.17
CA PHE A 45 13.81 -2.89 -1.15
C PHE A 45 14.96 -3.67 -1.77
N GLN A 46 15.56 -3.16 -2.84
CA GLN A 46 16.75 -3.74 -3.45
C GLN A 46 17.97 -3.41 -2.58
N ILE A 47 18.28 -4.29 -1.63
CA ILE A 47 19.38 -4.14 -0.67
C ILE A 47 20.21 -5.42 -0.69
N THR A 48 21.35 -5.36 -1.34
CA THR A 48 22.21 -6.52 -1.54
C THR A 48 22.94 -6.91 -0.25
N ASN A 49 22.81 -8.19 0.13
CA ASN A 49 23.42 -8.80 1.31
C ASN A 49 23.13 -8.06 2.63
N ALA A 50 21.90 -7.57 2.79
CA ALA A 50 21.43 -7.06 4.07
C ALA A 50 21.47 -8.16 5.14
N ARG A 51 21.98 -7.83 6.34
CA ARG A 51 21.92 -8.69 7.53
C ARG A 51 21.22 -7.95 8.66
N ASN A 52 20.54 -8.71 9.53
CA ASN A 52 19.81 -8.18 10.69
C ASN A 52 18.90 -7.00 10.31
N ALA A 53 18.14 -7.16 9.22
CA ALA A 53 17.26 -6.10 8.76
C ALA A 53 15.96 -6.09 9.57
N GLU A 54 15.62 -4.93 10.11
CA GLU A 54 14.40 -4.68 10.86
C GLU A 54 13.66 -3.51 10.21
N SER A 55 12.37 -3.70 9.97
CA SER A 55 11.49 -2.68 9.41
C SER A 55 10.58 -2.09 10.50
N CYS A 56 10.27 -0.81 10.39
CA CYS A 56 9.23 -0.13 11.14
C CYS A 56 8.32 0.63 10.17
N VAL A 57 7.03 0.67 10.46
CA VAL A 57 6.07 1.49 9.71
C VAL A 57 5.60 2.64 10.58
N TYR A 58 5.65 3.84 10.02
CA TYR A 58 5.20 5.08 10.63
C TYR A 58 3.99 5.61 9.86
N TYR A 59 2.97 6.00 10.60
CA TYR A 59 1.85 6.76 10.05
C TYR A 59 2.36 8.14 9.62
N ASN A 60 2.08 8.52 8.37
CA ASN A 60 2.51 9.81 7.80
C ASN A 60 1.35 10.76 7.48
N GLY A 61 0.11 10.33 7.65
CA GLY A 61 -1.06 11.18 7.43
C GLY A 61 -2.23 10.43 6.84
N VAL A 62 -3.37 11.11 6.82
CA VAL A 62 -4.56 10.65 6.13
C VAL A 62 -5.19 11.82 5.41
N GLN A 63 -5.55 11.61 4.16
CA GLN A 63 -6.29 12.57 3.35
C GLN A 63 -7.63 11.95 2.96
N GLN A 64 -8.67 12.76 3.00
CA GLN A 64 -9.99 12.37 2.54
C GLN A 64 -10.39 13.30 1.41
N PHE A 65 -10.94 12.74 0.34
CA PHE A 65 -11.47 13.52 -0.76
C PHE A 65 -12.63 12.80 -1.43
N GLU A 66 -13.48 13.58 -2.07
CA GLU A 66 -14.59 13.08 -2.87
C GLU A 66 -14.25 13.22 -4.36
N TRP A 67 -14.51 12.18 -5.14
CA TRP A 67 -14.40 12.22 -6.59
C TRP A 67 -15.56 11.45 -7.22
N ASN A 68 -16.33 12.09 -8.10
CA ASN A 68 -17.50 11.49 -8.77
C ASN A 68 -18.52 10.89 -7.78
N HIS A 69 -18.88 11.62 -6.72
CA HIS A 69 -19.79 11.17 -5.66
C HIS A 69 -19.32 9.92 -4.90
N MET A 70 -18.01 9.65 -4.94
CA MET A 70 -17.36 8.58 -4.19
C MET A 70 -16.37 9.19 -3.21
N ALA A 71 -16.46 8.79 -1.94
CA ALA A 71 -15.51 9.17 -0.92
C ALA A 71 -14.30 8.24 -0.91
N PHE A 72 -13.11 8.81 -0.80
CA PHE A 72 -11.84 8.10 -0.74
C PHE A 72 -11.06 8.48 0.52
N ILE A 73 -10.34 7.51 1.06
CA ILE A 73 -9.40 7.70 2.16
C ILE A 73 -8.02 7.28 1.65
N VAL A 74 -7.09 8.22 1.60
CA VAL A 74 -5.67 7.95 1.34
C VAL A 74 -4.94 7.93 2.66
N VAL A 75 -4.37 6.78 3.01
CA VAL A 75 -3.51 6.62 4.19
C VAL A 75 -2.06 6.68 3.72
N GLU A 76 -1.31 7.66 4.19
CA GLU A 76 0.11 7.79 3.91
C GLU A 76 0.93 7.10 5.02
N TYR A 77 1.98 6.40 4.61
CA TYR A 77 2.88 5.71 5.51
C TYR A 77 4.34 5.88 5.09
N GLU A 78 5.22 5.70 6.05
CA GLU A 78 6.67 5.68 5.85
C GLU A 78 7.24 4.38 6.42
N ILE A 79 8.01 3.65 5.63
CA ILE A 79 8.71 2.44 6.04
C ILE A 79 10.17 2.80 6.26
N CYS A 80 10.68 2.54 7.46
CA CYS A 80 12.10 2.65 7.77
C CYS A 80 12.67 1.25 7.97
N THR A 81 13.63 0.86 7.13
CA THR A 81 14.36 -0.41 7.26
C THR A 81 15.79 -0.14 7.70
N LYS A 82 16.15 -0.60 8.89
CA LYS A 82 17.53 -0.57 9.41
C LYS A 82 18.19 -1.91 9.13
N TYR A 83 19.44 -1.91 8.68
CA TYR A 83 20.17 -3.14 8.36
C TYR A 83 21.69 -2.96 8.54
N VAL A 84 22.40 -4.08 8.57
CA VAL A 84 23.87 -4.13 8.51
C VAL A 84 24.29 -4.59 7.12
N ASP A 85 25.17 -3.84 6.47
CA ASP A 85 25.69 -4.22 5.14
C ASP A 85 26.85 -5.25 5.22
N ASN A 86 27.43 -5.58 4.07
CA ASN A 86 28.56 -6.49 3.98
C ASN A 86 29.84 -5.99 4.64
N GLU A 87 29.98 -4.68 4.80
CA GLU A 87 31.15 -4.04 5.41
C GLU A 87 30.95 -3.83 6.92
N ASN A 88 29.87 -4.39 7.49
CA ASN A 88 29.44 -4.22 8.87
C ASN A 88 29.01 -2.78 9.22
N HIS A 89 28.66 -1.96 8.24
CA HIS A 89 28.10 -0.64 8.48
C HIS A 89 26.60 -0.72 8.75
N LYS A 90 26.14 -0.01 9.78
CA LYS A 90 24.71 0.16 10.05
C LYS A 90 24.16 1.20 9.09
N LYS A 91 23.14 0.82 8.33
CA LYS A 91 22.45 1.67 7.36
C LYS A 91 20.95 1.69 7.64
N ALA A 92 20.30 2.72 7.14
CA ALA A 92 18.85 2.84 7.14
C ALA A 92 18.39 3.29 5.76
N ILE A 93 17.27 2.75 5.29
CA ILE A 93 16.55 3.24 4.13
C ILE A 93 15.14 3.58 4.55
N THR A 94 14.63 4.69 4.01
CA THR A 94 13.28 5.16 4.25
C THR A 94 12.56 5.26 2.92
N ASN A 95 11.33 4.76 2.86
CA ASN A 95 10.47 4.91 1.69
C ASN A 95 9.06 5.30 2.12
N ARG A 96 8.41 6.15 1.32
CA ARG A 96 7.06 6.64 1.56
C ARG A 96 6.12 5.98 0.57
N GLY A 97 4.96 5.57 1.07
CA GLY A 97 3.91 4.99 0.27
C GLY A 97 2.55 5.49 0.72
N ASN A 98 1.53 5.09 -0.04
CA ASN A 98 0.16 5.37 0.30
C ASN A 98 -0.75 4.19 -0.05
N ALA A 99 -1.87 4.09 0.65
CA ALA A 99 -2.92 3.13 0.36
C ALA A 99 -4.24 3.90 0.15
N LEU A 100 -4.92 3.59 -0.95
CA LEU A 100 -6.20 4.19 -1.31
C LEU A 100 -7.34 3.24 -0.95
N PHE A 101 -8.22 3.71 -0.08
CA PHE A 101 -9.43 3.01 0.32
C PHE A 101 -10.66 3.72 -0.22
N PHE A 102 -11.62 2.93 -0.68
CA PHE A 102 -12.98 3.42 -0.94
C PHE A 102 -13.72 3.53 0.39
N ASN A 103 -14.30 4.69 0.70
CA ASN A 103 -15.16 4.87 1.86
C ASN A 103 -16.63 4.67 1.44
N PRO A 104 -17.28 3.58 1.87
CA PRO A 104 -18.65 3.28 1.48
C PRO A 104 -19.72 4.07 2.25
N SER A 105 -19.37 4.89 3.23
CA SER A 105 -20.32 5.68 4.04
C SER A 105 -19.89 7.12 4.23
N ASP A 106 -20.85 8.05 4.24
CA ASP A 106 -20.66 9.45 4.64
C ASP A 106 -20.28 9.60 6.14
N ASP A 107 -20.21 8.48 6.88
CA ASP A 107 -19.74 8.47 8.25
C ASP A 107 -18.21 8.62 8.29
N TYR A 108 -17.77 9.84 8.59
CA TYR A 108 -16.38 10.26 8.80
C TYR A 108 -15.67 9.57 10.00
N ASN A 109 -16.32 8.60 10.64
CA ASN A 109 -15.83 7.96 11.86
C ASN A 109 -15.20 6.60 11.57
N TYR A 110 -13.89 6.60 11.37
CA TYR A 110 -13.10 5.38 11.24
C TYR A 110 -11.90 5.35 12.21
N LEU A 111 -11.39 4.15 12.44
CA LEU A 111 -10.14 3.88 13.12
C LEU A 111 -9.14 3.28 12.14
N LEU A 112 -7.94 3.85 12.07
CA LEU A 112 -6.82 3.27 11.33
C LEU A 112 -6.02 2.35 12.22
N ARG A 113 -5.67 1.17 11.71
CA ARG A 113 -4.68 0.28 12.32
C ARG A 113 -3.60 -0.06 11.30
N ILE A 114 -2.36 0.19 11.70
CA ILE A 114 -1.15 -0.15 10.96
C ILE A 114 -0.28 -0.93 11.95
N PRO A 115 -0.23 -2.27 11.89
CA PRO A 115 0.61 -3.06 12.77
C PRO A 115 2.08 -2.69 12.61
N ASN A 116 2.78 -2.63 13.74
CA ASN A 116 4.20 -2.31 13.79
C ASN A 116 4.82 -3.12 14.96
N PRO A 117 5.89 -3.91 14.75
CA PRO A 117 6.64 -4.05 13.50
C PRO A 117 5.86 -4.78 12.40
N PRO A 118 6.11 -4.45 11.11
CA PRO A 118 5.65 -5.23 9.96
C PRO A 118 6.39 -6.57 9.87
N ASP A 119 5.89 -7.50 9.06
CA ASP A 119 6.68 -8.67 8.68
C ASP A 119 7.84 -8.24 7.78
N CYS A 120 9.03 -8.77 8.05
CA CYS A 120 10.28 -8.35 7.41
C CYS A 120 11.05 -9.59 6.98
N LYS A 121 11.09 -9.84 5.68
CA LYS A 121 11.78 -10.98 5.09
C LYS A 121 13.05 -10.54 4.39
N VAL A 122 14.18 -11.02 4.91
CA VAL A 122 15.50 -10.76 4.34
C VAL A 122 15.86 -11.85 3.33
N LEU A 123 16.15 -11.44 2.10
CA LEU A 123 16.67 -12.29 1.03
C LEU A 123 18.06 -11.79 0.64
N LYS A 124 18.79 -12.58 -0.15
CA LYS A 124 20.18 -12.30 -0.53
C LYS A 124 20.37 -10.94 -1.19
N ASP A 125 19.40 -10.51 -2.00
CA ASP A 125 19.45 -9.33 -2.86
C ASP A 125 18.39 -8.27 -2.50
N LYS A 126 17.48 -8.58 -1.59
CA LYS A 126 16.36 -7.69 -1.26
C LYS A 126 15.83 -7.92 0.15
N VAL A 127 15.18 -6.88 0.67
CA VAL A 127 14.34 -6.97 1.87
C VAL A 127 12.90 -6.75 1.43
N ILE A 128 11.99 -7.60 1.89
CA ILE A 128 10.56 -7.48 1.64
C ILE A 128 9.89 -7.13 2.97
N THR A 129 9.06 -6.10 2.96
CA THR A 129 8.30 -5.64 4.12
C THR A 129 6.81 -5.76 3.83
N GLU A 130 6.08 -6.47 4.68
CA GLU A 130 4.65 -6.75 4.51
C GLU A 130 3.85 -6.33 5.75
N PHE A 131 2.76 -5.59 5.55
CA PHE A 131 1.86 -5.20 6.63
C PHE A 131 0.47 -4.83 6.10
N PRO A 132 -0.60 -5.08 6.87
CA PRO A 132 -1.92 -4.61 6.52
C PRO A 132 -2.14 -3.17 6.99
N ILE A 133 -2.82 -2.38 6.18
CA ILE A 133 -3.48 -1.14 6.64
C ILE A 133 -4.98 -1.44 6.73
N ILE A 134 -5.54 -1.27 7.92
CA ILE A 134 -6.94 -1.58 8.21
C ILE A 134 -7.66 -0.28 8.54
N VAL A 135 -8.71 0.01 7.77
CA VAL A 135 -9.68 1.09 8.03
C VAL A 135 -10.92 0.45 8.63
N ALA A 136 -11.19 0.67 9.91
CA ALA A 136 -12.37 0.16 10.60
C ALA A 136 -13.42 1.27 10.80
N PHE A 137 -14.56 1.16 10.13
CA PHE A 137 -15.68 2.10 10.22
C PHE A 137 -16.52 1.79 11.45
N ARG A 138 -16.81 2.80 12.27
CA ARG A 138 -17.73 2.64 13.39
C ARG A 138 -19.15 2.65 12.84
N GLY A 139 -19.86 1.54 12.95
CA GLY A 139 -21.31 1.54 12.71
C GLY A 139 -22.01 2.38 13.76
N THR A 140 -22.93 3.24 13.34
CA THR A 140 -23.93 3.86 14.22
C THR A 140 -25.04 2.88 14.57
#